data_AF-A0A1E5L4T2-F1
#
_entry.id   AF-A0A1E5L4T2-F1
#
_cell.length_a   1.000
_cell.length_b   1.000
_cell.length_c   1.000
_cell.angle_alpha   90.00
_cell.angle_beta   90.00
_cell.angle_gamma   90.00
#
_symmetry.space_group_name_H-M   'P 1'
#
loop_
_entity.id
_entity.type
_entity.pdbx_description
1 polymer ?
#
loop_
_entity_poly.entity_id
_entity_poly.type
_entity_poly.pdbx_seq_one_letter_code
_entity_poly.pdbx_strand_id
1 'polypeptide(L)'
;MNYVKKKELIQLLDRVSEIDKIVFETVNGEEYAASNEDILVEGLREPFQKLIPKTTWTKYDYAIKYGQLTLLGIQKDADGQSQLIIGIDEEETTFITTTEALFQLFERIHMGNYSSFLMESDENFDLLNYNFKYWFKGKLADTDVLLRTVIEKGQPIARCFASQRYQQIDNHILMYCTVWALDTLKFNFKLTSQKVMHSSMKLSFESDKIFDIDGIGKLSYGFSVINSESKSHSVELLPTCNIQNVDGTRVSIILDRTIKIRHLGNSIEPVIKKILELKHLPEHVERAIEVIISVKNEKINPFLAYKIQQSLIDIIGKKAFSTYIDKYTQVSSENTYSLLEFFGRLHEIPVQNEDKQILIESLYWSTLNSFSKK
;
A
#
# COMPACT_ATOMS: atom_id res chain seq x y z
N MET A 1 1.65 28.46 0.37
CA MET A 1 1.34 27.95 -0.98
C MET A 1 1.96 26.56 -1.08
N ASN A 2 1.15 25.51 -1.24
CA ASN A 2 1.59 24.11 -1.02
C ASN A 2 1.52 23.21 -2.27
N TYR A 3 1.33 23.80 -3.46
CA TYR A 3 1.37 23.07 -4.74
C TYR A 3 2.80 22.95 -5.26
N VAL A 4 3.05 21.87 -6.01
CA VAL A 4 4.32 21.60 -6.72
C VAL A 4 4.14 21.99 -8.18
N LYS A 5 5.14 22.64 -8.78
CA LYS A 5 5.10 23.02 -10.20
C LYS A 5 5.47 21.85 -11.11
N LYS A 6 4.95 21.84 -12.34
CA LYS A 6 5.28 20.81 -13.35
C LYS A 6 6.79 20.65 -13.55
N LYS A 7 7.53 21.76 -13.73
CA LYS A 7 8.99 21.73 -13.84
C LYS A 7 9.72 21.24 -12.58
N GLU A 8 9.12 21.41 -11.40
CA GLU A 8 9.71 20.94 -10.15
C GLU A 8 9.56 19.42 -10.05
N LEU A 9 8.44 18.85 -10.50
CA LEU A 9 8.18 17.42 -10.47
C LEU A 9 9.27 16.61 -11.21
N ILE A 10 9.85 17.18 -12.28
CA ILE A 10 10.97 16.58 -13.03
C ILE A 10 12.19 16.26 -12.13
N GLN A 11 12.37 16.96 -11.01
CA GLN A 11 13.48 16.71 -10.09
C GLN A 11 13.40 15.33 -9.42
N LEU A 12 12.26 14.66 -9.49
CA LEU A 12 12.14 13.26 -9.06
C LEU A 12 12.91 12.31 -9.98
N LEU A 13 13.12 12.64 -11.25
CA LEU A 13 13.74 11.75 -12.24
C LEU A 13 15.23 12.03 -12.37
N ASP A 14 16.08 11.04 -12.08
CA ASP A 14 17.52 11.13 -12.33
C ASP A 14 17.83 10.70 -13.76
N ARG A 15 17.98 11.66 -14.67
CA ARG A 15 18.20 11.42 -16.11
C ARG A 15 19.48 10.65 -16.45
N VAL A 16 20.36 10.39 -15.48
CA VAL A 16 21.52 9.51 -15.65
C VAL A 16 21.10 8.02 -15.63
N SER A 17 20.03 7.68 -14.93
CA SER A 17 19.43 6.35 -14.90
C SER A 17 18.66 6.07 -16.19
N GLU A 18 18.90 4.90 -16.81
CA GLU A 18 18.21 4.46 -18.02
C GLU A 18 16.70 4.36 -17.80
N ILE A 19 16.28 3.86 -16.63
CA ILE A 19 14.86 3.72 -16.27
C ILE A 19 14.19 5.08 -16.19
N ASP A 20 14.78 6.03 -15.47
CA ASP A 20 14.26 7.38 -15.30
C ASP A 20 14.20 8.14 -16.62
N LYS A 21 15.15 7.88 -17.53
CA LYS A 21 15.13 8.43 -18.89
C LYS A 21 13.95 7.88 -19.71
N ILE A 22 13.71 6.57 -19.68
CA ILE A 22 12.55 5.96 -20.34
C ILE A 22 11.24 6.56 -19.79
N VAL A 23 11.15 6.74 -18.47
CA VAL A 23 10.00 7.40 -17.83
C VAL A 23 9.87 8.82 -18.38
N PHE A 24 10.93 9.63 -18.32
CA PHE A 24 10.92 11.01 -18.82
C PHE A 24 10.42 11.12 -20.27
N GLU A 25 10.85 10.22 -21.15
CA GLU A 25 10.44 10.19 -22.56
C GLU A 25 8.99 9.72 -22.77
N THR A 26 8.49 8.83 -21.91
CA THR A 26 7.16 8.22 -22.06
C THR A 26 6.02 9.06 -21.47
N VAL A 27 6.28 9.83 -20.42
CA VAL A 27 5.25 10.59 -19.67
C VAL A 27 5.47 12.11 -19.74
N ASN A 28 5.55 12.63 -20.97
CA ASN A 28 5.66 14.07 -21.31
C ASN A 28 6.68 14.86 -20.47
N GLY A 29 7.86 14.29 -20.19
CA GLY A 29 8.88 14.93 -19.37
C GLY A 29 9.36 16.27 -19.92
N GLU A 30 9.44 16.43 -21.24
CA GLU A 30 9.83 17.70 -21.87
C GLU A 30 8.81 18.81 -21.63
N GLU A 31 7.52 18.52 -21.79
CA GLU A 31 6.42 19.45 -21.55
C GLU A 31 6.42 19.92 -20.08
N TYR A 32 6.58 18.98 -19.15
CA TYR A 32 6.64 19.28 -17.72
C TYR A 32 7.87 20.11 -17.37
N ALA A 33 9.03 19.80 -17.95
CA ALA A 33 10.27 20.56 -17.72
C ALA A 33 10.17 22.02 -18.19
N ALA A 34 9.41 22.27 -19.27
CA ALA A 34 9.21 23.61 -19.82
C ALA A 34 8.11 24.41 -19.10
N SER A 35 7.24 23.76 -18.31
CA SER A 35 6.04 24.39 -17.74
C SER A 35 6.23 24.95 -16.33
N ASN A 36 5.78 26.19 -16.12
CA ASN A 36 5.72 26.85 -14.81
C ASN A 36 4.37 26.67 -14.09
N GLU A 37 3.44 25.92 -14.69
CA GLU A 37 2.12 25.67 -14.13
C GLU A 37 2.19 24.88 -12.82
N ASP A 38 1.26 25.18 -11.92
CA ASP A 38 1.05 24.41 -10.70
C ASP A 38 0.31 23.11 -11.04
N ILE A 39 0.73 22.00 -10.41
CA ILE A 39 -0.01 20.74 -10.45
C ILE A 39 -1.13 20.84 -9.43
N LEU A 40 -2.36 20.52 -9.84
CA LEU A 40 -3.59 20.66 -9.03
C LEU A 40 -3.75 19.53 -7.99
N VAL A 41 -2.69 19.22 -7.25
CA VAL A 41 -2.64 18.23 -6.18
C VAL A 41 -2.16 18.89 -4.89
N GLU A 42 -3.07 19.14 -3.96
CA GLU A 42 -2.76 19.74 -2.66
C GLU A 42 -2.04 18.75 -1.74
N GLY A 43 -1.06 19.23 -0.95
CA GLY A 43 -0.35 18.42 0.05
C GLY A 43 0.85 17.64 -0.49
N LEU A 44 1.14 17.75 -1.80
CA LEU A 44 2.21 17.00 -2.46
C LEU A 44 3.63 17.46 -2.08
N ARG A 45 3.81 18.67 -1.53
CA ARG A 45 5.14 19.28 -1.31
C ARG A 45 6.04 18.45 -0.38
N GLU A 46 5.52 17.96 0.74
CA GLU A 46 6.30 17.17 1.70
C GLU A 46 6.77 15.81 1.14
N PRO A 47 5.90 14.94 0.59
CA PRO A 47 6.36 13.66 0.04
C PRO A 47 7.25 13.87 -1.19
N PHE A 48 6.99 14.93 -1.98
CA PHE A 48 7.87 15.37 -3.06
C PHE A 48 9.31 15.58 -2.59
N GLN A 49 9.50 16.38 -1.53
CA GLN A 49 10.84 16.69 -1.01
C GLN A 49 11.57 15.47 -0.43
N LYS A 50 10.85 14.52 0.18
CA LYS A 50 11.44 13.28 0.73
C LYS A 50 11.99 12.33 -0.35
N LEU A 51 11.46 12.40 -1.57
CA LEU A 51 11.77 11.47 -2.65
C LEU A 51 12.67 12.03 -3.73
N ILE A 52 13.17 13.27 -3.58
CA ILE A 52 14.20 13.78 -4.49
C ILE A 52 15.42 12.85 -4.33
N PRO A 53 15.88 12.16 -5.41
CA PRO A 53 16.84 11.04 -5.33
C PRO A 53 18.19 11.32 -4.66
N LYS A 54 18.48 12.57 -4.27
CA LYS A 54 19.76 13.02 -3.73
C LYS A 54 19.75 13.41 -2.26
N THR A 55 18.59 13.44 -1.59
CA THR A 55 18.49 14.11 -0.28
C THR A 55 18.31 13.20 0.93
N THR A 56 18.03 11.90 0.77
CA THR A 56 17.55 11.12 1.94
C THR A 56 18.05 9.68 2.05
N TRP A 57 18.16 8.92 0.95
CA TRP A 57 18.44 7.48 1.01
C TRP A 57 19.40 7.03 -0.09
N THR A 58 20.43 6.25 0.26
CA THR A 58 21.30 5.58 -0.71
C THR A 58 21.03 4.09 -0.68
N LYS A 59 20.56 3.53 -1.80
CA LYS A 59 20.17 2.12 -1.92
C LYS A 59 21.34 1.28 -2.46
N TYR A 60 21.56 0.12 -1.85
CA TYR A 60 22.51 -0.89 -2.33
C TYR A 60 21.84 -2.26 -2.28
N ASP A 61 22.01 -3.04 -3.34
CA ASP A 61 21.41 -4.36 -3.47
C ASP A 61 22.51 -5.42 -3.55
N TYR A 62 22.39 -6.46 -2.72
CA TYR A 62 23.35 -7.56 -2.65
C TYR A 62 22.71 -8.83 -3.21
N ALA A 63 23.23 -9.32 -4.34
CA ALA A 63 22.86 -10.61 -4.91
C ALA A 63 23.69 -11.71 -4.25
N ILE A 64 23.10 -12.41 -3.28
CA ILE A 64 23.78 -13.38 -2.43
C ILE A 64 23.02 -14.70 -2.38
N LYS A 65 23.61 -15.69 -1.73
CA LYS A 65 22.93 -16.89 -1.25
C LYS A 65 22.59 -16.77 0.23
N TYR A 66 21.53 -17.41 0.70
CA TYR A 66 21.17 -17.39 2.13
C TYR A 66 22.31 -17.88 3.04
N GLY A 67 23.16 -18.80 2.57
CA GLY A 67 24.31 -19.32 3.32
C GLY A 67 25.33 -18.26 3.72
N GLN A 68 25.37 -17.15 2.96
CA GLN A 68 26.26 -16.02 3.21
C GLN A 68 25.75 -15.08 4.31
N LEU A 69 24.51 -15.25 4.80
CA LEU A 69 23.98 -14.42 5.87
C LEU A 69 24.49 -14.89 7.24
N THR A 70 24.87 -13.95 8.08
CA THR A 70 25.20 -14.20 9.49
C THR A 70 24.22 -13.50 10.40
N LEU A 71 23.78 -14.19 11.46
CA LEU A 71 23.04 -13.57 12.55
C LEU A 71 24.04 -13.09 13.60
N LEU A 72 24.02 -11.79 13.89
CA LEU A 72 24.97 -11.13 14.80
C LEU A 72 24.33 -10.71 16.11
N GLY A 73 23.02 -10.45 16.13
CA GLY A 73 22.32 -10.03 17.34
C GLY A 73 20.87 -9.63 17.09
N ILE A 74 20.26 -9.07 18.13
CA ILE A 74 18.91 -8.47 18.12
C ILE A 74 19.03 -7.05 18.65
N GLN A 75 18.23 -6.12 18.12
CA GLN A 75 18.09 -4.77 18.67
C GLN A 75 16.62 -4.35 18.63
N LYS A 76 16.17 -3.52 19.58
CA LYS A 76 14.87 -2.85 19.50
C LYS A 76 14.97 -1.58 18.65
N ASP A 77 14.02 -1.39 17.75
CA ASP A 77 13.88 -0.13 17.03
C ASP A 77 13.25 0.97 17.89
N ALA A 78 13.03 2.15 17.30
CA ALA A 78 12.45 3.31 17.98
C ALA A 78 11.02 3.08 18.50
N ASP A 79 10.29 2.13 17.90
CA ASP A 79 8.94 1.75 18.27
C ASP A 79 8.93 0.57 19.27
N GLY A 80 10.11 0.12 19.71
CA GLY A 80 10.28 -0.98 20.66
C GLY A 80 10.13 -2.36 20.06
N GLN A 81 10.05 -2.48 18.72
CA GLN A 81 9.96 -3.76 18.03
C GLN A 81 11.35 -4.39 17.88
N SER A 82 11.45 -5.69 18.16
CA SER A 82 12.71 -6.40 18.01
C SER A 82 13.05 -6.63 16.53
N GLN A 83 14.27 -6.31 16.16
CA GLN A 83 14.86 -6.43 14.83
C GLN A 83 16.14 -7.27 14.88
N LEU A 84 16.49 -7.92 13.77
CA LEU A 84 17.76 -8.66 13.66
C LEU A 84 18.90 -7.74 13.25
N ILE A 85 20.08 -8.02 13.78
CA ILE A 85 21.35 -7.53 13.22
C ILE A 85 21.92 -8.68 12.39
N ILE A 86 22.06 -8.45 11.09
CA ILE A 86 22.60 -9.42 10.14
C ILE A 86 23.88 -8.91 9.49
N GLY A 87 24.79 -9.82 9.15
CA GLY A 87 25.95 -9.56 8.30
C GLY A 87 25.90 -10.37 7.01
N ILE A 88 26.73 -10.00 6.05
CA ILE A 88 27.01 -10.77 4.84
C ILE A 88 28.46 -11.24 4.94
N ASP A 89 28.73 -12.52 4.69
CA ASP A 89 30.10 -13.05 4.63
C ASP A 89 30.92 -12.20 3.63
N GLU A 90 32.16 -11.85 4.01
CA GLU A 90 33.10 -11.01 3.22
C GLU A 90 32.77 -9.50 3.17
N GLU A 91 31.69 -9.05 3.82
CA GLU A 91 31.37 -7.62 3.99
C GLU A 91 31.60 -7.17 5.44
N GLU A 92 32.25 -6.03 5.63
CA GLU A 92 32.44 -5.46 6.98
C GLU A 92 31.15 -4.80 7.54
N THR A 93 30.20 -4.51 6.65
CA THR A 93 28.97 -3.79 7.00
C THR A 93 27.92 -4.73 7.61
N THR A 94 27.33 -4.32 8.72
CA THR A 94 26.19 -4.99 9.34
C THR A 94 24.91 -4.20 9.10
N PHE A 95 23.79 -4.91 9.02
CA PHE A 95 22.50 -4.33 8.69
C PHE A 95 21.47 -4.66 9.78
N ILE A 96 20.62 -3.68 10.08
CA ILE A 96 19.48 -3.88 10.96
C ILE A 96 18.25 -4.14 10.10
N THR A 97 17.55 -5.24 10.34
CA THR A 97 16.35 -5.56 9.56
C THR A 97 15.21 -4.61 9.90
N THR A 98 14.35 -4.32 8.94
CA THR A 98 12.99 -3.87 9.23
C THR A 98 12.11 -5.05 9.64
N THR A 99 10.96 -4.77 10.26
CA THR A 99 9.95 -5.79 10.55
C THR A 99 9.53 -6.54 9.27
N GLU A 100 9.38 -5.81 8.15
CA GLU A 100 9.04 -6.42 6.87
C GLU A 100 10.15 -7.36 6.37
N ALA A 101 11.41 -6.93 6.43
CA ALA A 101 12.57 -7.75 6.05
C ALA A 101 12.67 -9.03 6.89
N LEU A 102 12.45 -8.92 8.20
CA LEU A 102 12.39 -10.06 9.11
C LEU A 102 11.36 -11.09 8.63
N PHE A 103 10.11 -10.68 8.43
CA PHE A 103 9.05 -11.59 8.00
C PHE A 103 9.36 -12.21 6.62
N GLN A 104 9.92 -11.44 5.69
CA GLN A 104 10.32 -11.91 4.37
C GLN A 104 11.47 -12.92 4.42
N LEU A 105 12.44 -12.75 5.33
CA LEU A 105 13.53 -13.69 5.54
C LEU A 105 13.01 -15.09 5.93
N PHE A 106 12.04 -15.12 6.85
CA PHE A 106 11.45 -16.36 7.38
C PHE A 106 10.23 -16.87 6.60
N GLU A 107 9.80 -16.16 5.56
CA GLU A 107 8.59 -16.45 4.77
C GLU A 107 8.59 -17.88 4.23
N ARG A 108 9.71 -18.30 3.62
CA ARG A 108 9.81 -19.59 2.92
C ARG A 108 9.73 -20.80 3.86
N ILE A 109 9.98 -20.60 5.15
CA ILE A 109 9.88 -21.65 6.17
C ILE A 109 8.69 -21.43 7.10
N HIS A 110 7.84 -20.44 6.82
CA HIS A 110 6.65 -20.09 7.60
C HIS A 110 6.94 -19.83 9.09
N MET A 111 8.13 -19.33 9.41
CA MET A 111 8.56 -19.09 10.80
C MET A 111 8.53 -17.62 11.23
N GLY A 112 7.99 -16.70 10.43
CA GLY A 112 8.00 -15.27 10.75
C GLY A 112 7.50 -14.94 12.17
N ASN A 113 6.30 -15.41 12.53
CA ASN A 113 5.73 -15.19 13.88
C ASN A 113 6.55 -15.87 14.99
N TYR A 114 7.09 -17.06 14.71
CA TYR A 114 7.90 -17.80 15.67
C TYR A 114 9.22 -17.08 15.93
N SER A 115 9.89 -16.61 14.88
CA SER A 115 11.10 -15.81 14.98
C SER A 115 10.84 -14.51 15.73
N SER A 116 9.74 -13.80 15.47
CA SER A 116 9.37 -12.61 16.24
C SER A 116 9.21 -12.91 17.72
N PHE A 117 8.52 -13.99 18.08
CA PHE A 117 8.39 -14.43 19.49
C PHE A 117 9.76 -14.73 20.13
N LEU A 118 10.66 -15.41 19.41
CA LEU A 118 12.01 -15.69 19.92
C LEU A 118 12.85 -14.42 20.14
N MET A 119 12.49 -13.29 19.53
CA MET A 119 13.20 -12.02 19.73
C MET A 119 12.64 -11.14 20.84
N GLU A 120 11.55 -11.55 21.51
CA GLU A 120 10.97 -10.79 22.62
C GLU A 120 11.84 -10.84 23.90
N SER A 121 12.70 -11.85 24.01
CA SER A 121 13.61 -12.06 25.14
C SER A 121 15.00 -12.48 24.66
N ASP A 122 16.04 -11.88 25.23
CA ASP A 122 17.43 -12.24 24.94
C ASP A 122 17.77 -13.69 25.34
N GLU A 123 17.01 -14.27 26.28
CA GLU A 123 17.16 -15.68 26.71
C GLU A 123 16.93 -16.68 25.56
N ASN A 124 16.18 -16.27 24.53
CA ASN A 124 15.84 -17.10 23.38
C ASN A 124 16.84 -16.97 22.22
N PHE A 125 17.86 -16.12 22.33
CA PHE A 125 18.77 -15.82 21.23
C PHE A 125 19.53 -17.06 20.72
N ASP A 126 19.97 -17.94 21.63
CA ASP A 126 20.68 -19.16 21.25
C ASP A 126 19.79 -20.09 20.40
N LEU A 127 18.51 -20.19 20.74
CA LEU A 127 17.53 -20.96 19.99
C LEU A 127 17.25 -20.32 18.62
N LEU A 128 17.13 -19.00 18.57
CA LEU A 128 16.99 -18.25 17.32
C LEU A 128 18.20 -18.47 16.40
N ASN A 129 19.42 -18.37 16.94
CA ASN A 129 20.66 -18.57 16.22
C ASN A 129 20.84 -20.01 15.73
N TYR A 130 20.46 -20.99 16.55
CA TYR A 130 20.42 -22.38 16.14
C TYR A 130 19.49 -22.59 14.94
N ASN A 131 18.24 -22.09 15.03
CA ASN A 131 17.26 -22.17 13.96
C ASN A 131 17.75 -21.44 12.69
N PHE A 132 18.33 -20.26 12.86
CA PHE A 132 18.90 -19.48 11.75
C PHE A 132 19.98 -20.28 11.02
N LYS A 133 20.93 -20.86 11.75
CA LYS A 133 21.99 -21.69 11.16
C LYS A 133 21.43 -22.93 10.47
N TYR A 134 20.48 -23.63 11.10
CA TYR A 134 19.86 -24.82 10.53
C TYR A 134 19.20 -24.52 9.17
N TRP A 135 18.43 -23.43 9.09
CA TRP A 135 17.70 -23.07 7.88
C TRP A 135 18.57 -22.35 6.85
N PHE A 136 19.22 -21.25 7.20
CA PHE A 136 19.88 -20.38 6.23
C PHE A 136 21.33 -20.77 5.93
N LYS A 137 22.06 -21.36 6.89
CA LYS A 137 23.40 -21.95 6.64
C LYS A 137 23.36 -23.45 6.33
N GLY A 138 22.20 -24.09 6.47
CA GLY A 138 21.99 -25.51 6.15
C GLY A 138 21.02 -25.70 4.99
N LYS A 139 19.74 -25.86 5.29
CA LYS A 139 18.71 -26.31 4.33
C LYS A 139 18.53 -25.41 3.11
N LEU A 140 18.69 -24.10 3.28
CA LEU A 140 18.48 -23.08 2.25
C LEU A 140 19.78 -22.42 1.80
N ALA A 141 20.95 -22.92 2.26
CA ALA A 141 22.23 -22.26 2.07
C ALA A 141 22.52 -21.87 0.62
N ASP A 142 22.17 -22.72 -0.34
CA ASP A 142 22.41 -22.51 -1.77
C ASP A 142 21.31 -21.73 -2.51
N THR A 143 20.27 -21.27 -1.82
CA THR A 143 19.21 -20.50 -2.48
C THR A 143 19.64 -19.06 -2.68
N ASP A 144 19.53 -18.59 -3.93
CA ASP A 144 19.72 -17.19 -4.31
C ASP A 144 18.65 -16.28 -3.69
N VAL A 145 19.11 -15.16 -3.13
CA VAL A 145 18.29 -14.10 -2.57
C VAL A 145 18.88 -12.74 -2.91
N LEU A 146 18.01 -11.76 -3.10
CA LEU A 146 18.40 -10.36 -3.22
C LEU A 146 18.16 -9.68 -1.88
N LEU A 147 19.23 -9.30 -1.18
CA LEU A 147 19.16 -8.49 0.03
C LEU A 147 19.22 -7.01 -0.37
N ARG A 148 18.12 -6.29 -0.15
CA ARG A 148 18.02 -4.86 -0.46
C ARG A 148 18.33 -4.04 0.79
N THR A 149 19.26 -3.10 0.70
CA THR A 149 19.74 -2.31 1.85
C THR A 149 19.74 -0.82 1.57
N VAL A 150 19.55 0.00 2.60
CA VAL A 150 19.66 1.46 2.51
C VAL A 150 20.63 1.96 3.56
N ILE A 151 21.34 3.03 3.24
CA ILE A 151 22.00 3.85 4.25
C ILE A 151 21.09 5.04 4.54
N GLU A 152 20.54 5.08 5.75
CA GLU A 152 19.70 6.17 6.24
C GLU A 152 20.42 6.87 7.40
N LYS A 153 20.74 8.16 7.22
CA LYS A 153 21.47 8.96 8.24
C LYS A 153 22.76 8.28 8.74
N GLY A 154 23.45 7.55 7.86
CA GLY A 154 24.67 6.80 8.17
C GLY A 154 24.47 5.39 8.74
N GLN A 155 23.22 4.97 8.98
CA GLN A 155 22.90 3.62 9.47
C GLN A 155 22.54 2.69 8.31
N PRO A 156 23.22 1.53 8.17
CA PRO A 156 22.85 0.51 7.19
C PRO A 156 21.64 -0.31 7.68
N ILE A 157 20.60 -0.38 6.84
CA ILE A 157 19.33 -1.05 7.13
C ILE A 157 19.06 -2.10 6.06
N ALA A 158 18.71 -3.32 6.47
CA ALA A 158 18.20 -4.37 5.61
C ALA A 158 16.69 -4.19 5.45
N ARG A 159 16.27 -3.83 4.24
CA ARG A 159 14.89 -3.40 3.96
C ARG A 159 13.99 -4.54 3.50
N CYS A 160 14.55 -5.47 2.73
CA CYS A 160 13.80 -6.58 2.13
C CYS A 160 14.70 -7.74 1.73
N PHE A 161 14.10 -8.94 1.72
CA PHE A 161 14.60 -10.13 1.04
C PHE A 161 13.72 -10.48 -0.16
N ALA A 162 14.21 -10.16 -1.36
CA ALA A 162 13.50 -10.38 -2.62
C ALA A 162 14.07 -11.57 -3.40
N SER A 163 13.32 -12.05 -4.40
CA SER A 163 13.94 -12.88 -5.43
C SER A 163 14.77 -11.99 -6.35
N GLN A 164 15.88 -12.48 -6.90
CA GLN A 164 16.68 -11.71 -7.86
C GLN A 164 15.93 -11.31 -9.15
N ARG A 165 14.82 -11.99 -9.46
CA ARG A 165 13.97 -11.67 -10.63
C ARG A 165 13.00 -10.51 -10.39
N TYR A 166 12.78 -10.15 -9.12
CA TYR A 166 11.82 -9.13 -8.75
C TYR A 166 12.52 -7.76 -8.66
N GLN A 167 11.98 -6.79 -9.38
CA GLN A 167 12.43 -5.41 -9.32
C GLN A 167 11.30 -4.55 -8.76
N GLN A 168 11.45 -4.01 -7.56
CA GLN A 168 10.54 -2.98 -7.10
C GLN A 168 10.70 -1.70 -7.94
N ILE A 169 9.60 -1.00 -8.19
CA ILE A 169 9.61 0.34 -8.78
C ILE A 169 10.04 1.32 -7.70
N ASP A 170 10.94 2.24 -8.03
CA ASP A 170 11.35 3.26 -7.06
C ASP A 170 10.20 4.23 -6.75
N ASN A 171 10.10 4.62 -5.48
CA ASN A 171 9.04 5.51 -4.99
C ASN A 171 9.02 6.85 -5.72
N HIS A 172 10.19 7.40 -6.11
CA HIS A 172 10.25 8.66 -6.87
C HIS A 172 9.65 8.53 -8.26
N ILE A 173 9.94 7.42 -8.97
CA ILE A 173 9.36 7.10 -10.27
C ILE A 173 7.85 6.93 -10.14
N LEU A 174 7.41 6.14 -9.17
CA LEU A 174 5.99 5.89 -8.97
C LEU A 174 5.23 7.17 -8.63
N MET A 175 5.80 8.03 -7.79
CA MET A 175 5.18 9.31 -7.46
C MET A 175 5.10 10.21 -8.69
N TYR A 176 6.17 10.29 -9.49
CA TYR A 176 6.17 11.04 -10.74
C TYR A 176 5.03 10.60 -11.67
N CYS A 177 4.99 9.30 -11.99
CA CYS A 177 3.98 8.73 -12.90
C CYS A 177 2.56 8.88 -12.36
N THR A 178 2.37 8.72 -11.04
CA THR A 178 1.07 8.89 -10.40
C THR A 178 0.59 10.34 -10.53
N VAL A 179 1.40 11.30 -10.09
CA VAL A 179 1.04 12.73 -10.09
C VAL A 179 0.78 13.23 -11.51
N TRP A 180 1.63 12.82 -12.46
CA TRP A 180 1.43 13.09 -13.88
C TRP A 180 0.06 12.59 -14.34
N ALA A 181 -0.30 11.34 -14.02
CA ALA A 181 -1.58 10.76 -14.46
C ALA A 181 -2.78 11.53 -13.90
N LEU A 182 -2.72 12.02 -12.66
CA LEU A 182 -3.78 12.83 -12.08
C LEU A 182 -3.92 14.21 -12.70
N ASP A 183 -2.79 14.85 -12.97
CA ASP A 183 -2.77 16.15 -13.62
C ASP A 183 -3.42 16.07 -15.01
N THR A 184 -3.27 14.94 -15.73
CA THR A 184 -3.96 14.73 -17.01
C THR A 184 -5.50 14.66 -16.90
N LEU A 185 -6.04 14.29 -15.73
CA LEU A 185 -7.49 14.27 -15.48
C LEU A 185 -8.08 15.67 -15.31
N LYS A 186 -7.24 16.68 -15.07
CA LYS A 186 -7.64 18.09 -14.86
C LYS A 186 -8.66 18.28 -13.72
N PHE A 187 -8.61 17.41 -12.72
CA PHE A 187 -9.35 17.58 -11.46
C PHE A 187 -8.40 18.11 -10.38
N ASN A 188 -8.98 18.82 -9.41
CA ASN A 188 -8.27 19.10 -8.17
C ASN A 188 -8.30 17.84 -7.31
N PHE A 189 -7.12 17.47 -6.81
CA PHE A 189 -6.97 16.41 -5.83
C PHE A 189 -6.31 16.96 -4.57
N LYS A 190 -6.60 16.31 -3.46
CA LYS A 190 -5.96 16.51 -2.17
C LYS A 190 -5.33 15.21 -1.72
N LEU A 191 -4.07 15.28 -1.30
CA LEU A 191 -3.41 14.18 -0.60
C LEU A 191 -3.98 14.08 0.82
N THR A 192 -4.72 13.02 1.11
CA THR A 192 -5.42 12.81 2.38
C THR A 192 -4.61 11.96 3.36
N SER A 193 -3.73 11.09 2.86
CA SER A 193 -2.81 10.30 3.67
C SER A 193 -1.50 10.09 2.94
N GLN A 194 -0.39 10.05 3.69
CA GLN A 194 0.94 9.76 3.18
C GLN A 194 1.74 8.91 4.17
N LYS A 195 2.39 7.88 3.64
CA LYS A 195 3.45 7.13 4.31
C LYS A 195 4.54 6.88 3.28
N VAL A 196 5.68 7.52 3.46
CA VAL A 196 6.82 7.39 2.55
C VAL A 196 8.02 6.90 3.34
N MET A 197 8.44 5.68 3.05
CA MET A 197 9.61 5.03 3.62
C MET A 197 10.59 4.68 2.49
N HIS A 198 11.79 4.24 2.85
CA HIS A 198 12.81 3.83 1.87
C HIS A 198 12.38 2.64 0.98
N SER A 199 11.50 1.76 1.49
CA SER A 199 11.06 0.49 0.86
C SER A 199 9.58 0.44 0.55
N SER A 200 8.81 1.42 1.00
CA SER A 200 7.37 1.44 0.77
C SER A 200 6.86 2.85 0.64
N MET A 201 5.79 3.00 -0.12
CA MET A 201 5.08 4.24 -0.27
C MET A 201 3.60 3.95 -0.29
N LYS A 202 2.84 4.68 0.50
CA LYS A 202 1.38 4.74 0.41
C LYS A 202 0.98 6.19 0.32
N LEU A 203 0.29 6.55 -0.74
CA LEU A 203 -0.28 7.88 -0.95
C LEU A 203 -1.77 7.70 -1.26
N SER A 204 -2.63 8.40 -0.52
CA SER A 204 -4.07 8.41 -0.74
C SER A 204 -4.50 9.80 -1.15
N PHE A 205 -5.26 9.88 -2.23
CA PHE A 205 -5.71 11.12 -2.81
C PHE A 205 -7.23 11.10 -2.95
N GLU A 206 -7.85 12.24 -2.73
CA GLU A 206 -9.27 12.45 -2.90
C GLU A 206 -9.50 13.63 -3.84
N SER A 207 -10.42 13.48 -4.77
CA SER A 207 -10.83 14.54 -5.68
C SER A 207 -11.78 15.51 -4.98
N ASP A 208 -11.64 16.80 -5.25
CA ASP A 208 -12.61 17.81 -4.79
C ASP A 208 -13.94 17.73 -5.58
N LYS A 209 -14.00 16.93 -6.65
CA LYS A 209 -15.19 16.74 -7.44
C LYS A 209 -16.19 15.87 -6.70
N ILE A 210 -17.37 16.45 -6.43
CA ILE A 210 -18.50 15.78 -5.78
C ILE A 210 -19.55 15.44 -6.82
N PHE A 211 -20.11 14.24 -6.72
CA PHE A 211 -21.23 13.76 -7.52
C PHE A 211 -22.44 13.59 -6.61
N ASP A 212 -23.50 14.36 -6.87
CA ASP A 212 -24.78 14.19 -6.16
C ASP A 212 -25.55 13.00 -6.75
N ILE A 213 -25.95 12.05 -5.89
CA ILE A 213 -26.72 10.87 -6.26
C ILE A 213 -28.10 10.95 -5.60
N ASP A 214 -29.13 11.07 -6.43
CA ASP A 214 -30.50 11.29 -5.99
C ASP A 214 -31.03 10.15 -5.09
N GLY A 215 -31.53 10.54 -3.91
CA GLY A 215 -32.02 9.64 -2.88
C GLY A 215 -30.95 8.92 -2.06
N ILE A 216 -29.66 9.22 -2.26
CA ILE A 216 -28.55 8.60 -1.51
C ILE A 216 -27.69 9.65 -0.81
N GLY A 217 -27.23 10.67 -1.54
CA GLY A 217 -26.36 11.71 -0.98
C GLY A 217 -25.23 12.08 -1.93
N LYS A 218 -24.01 12.21 -1.41
CA LYS A 218 -22.85 12.72 -2.14
C LYS A 218 -21.78 11.64 -2.27
N LEU A 219 -21.18 11.54 -3.45
CA LEU A 219 -20.02 10.70 -3.72
C LEU A 219 -18.82 11.58 -4.05
N SER A 220 -17.74 11.43 -3.29
CA SER A 220 -16.41 11.85 -3.70
C SER A 220 -15.60 10.63 -4.13
N TYR A 221 -14.64 10.87 -5.03
CA TYR A 221 -13.80 9.82 -5.59
C TYR A 221 -12.35 10.07 -5.24
N GLY A 222 -11.58 9.00 -5.07
CA GLY A 222 -10.16 9.04 -4.79
C GLY A 222 -9.43 7.81 -5.31
N PHE A 223 -8.16 7.74 -5.02
CA PHE A 223 -7.37 6.54 -5.27
C PHE A 223 -6.21 6.50 -4.27
N SER A 224 -5.79 5.28 -3.92
CA SER A 224 -4.58 5.04 -3.16
C SER A 224 -3.55 4.34 -4.03
N VAL A 225 -2.30 4.81 -3.97
CA VAL A 225 -1.15 4.17 -4.59
C VAL A 225 -0.31 3.56 -3.49
N ILE A 226 -0.11 2.25 -3.56
CA ILE A 226 0.68 1.47 -2.61
C ILE A 226 1.83 0.84 -3.38
N ASN A 227 3.04 1.03 -2.87
CA ASN A 227 4.26 0.36 -3.30
C ASN A 227 4.87 -0.33 -2.09
N SER A 228 5.23 -1.60 -2.25
CA SER A 228 5.90 -2.35 -1.21
C SER A 228 6.97 -3.24 -1.81
N GLU A 229 7.99 -3.55 -1.00
CA GLU A 229 9.02 -4.52 -1.39
C GLU A 229 8.51 -5.97 -1.32
N SER A 230 7.30 -6.20 -0.79
CA SER A 230 6.63 -7.50 -0.73
C SER A 230 6.35 -8.11 -2.10
N LYS A 231 6.69 -9.40 -2.25
CA LYS A 231 6.66 -10.17 -3.51
C LYS A 231 5.25 -10.41 -4.08
N SER A 232 4.19 -10.17 -3.33
CA SER A 232 2.82 -10.46 -3.78
C SER A 232 2.37 -9.47 -4.88
N HIS A 233 2.62 -8.17 -4.68
CA HIS A 233 2.22 -7.05 -5.54
C HIS A 233 3.24 -5.89 -5.44
N SER A 234 3.94 -5.54 -6.54
CA SER A 234 4.90 -4.42 -6.50
C SER A 234 4.22 -3.08 -6.33
N VAL A 235 3.14 -2.85 -7.09
CA VAL A 235 2.33 -1.63 -6.93
C VAL A 235 0.86 -2.01 -6.99
N GLU A 236 0.08 -1.46 -6.07
CA GLU A 236 -1.37 -1.51 -6.07
C GLU A 236 -1.93 -0.11 -6.25
N LEU A 237 -2.80 0.05 -7.24
CA LEU A 237 -3.64 1.23 -7.37
C LEU A 237 -5.06 0.83 -6.94
N LEU A 238 -5.57 1.50 -5.91
CA LEU A 238 -6.85 1.23 -5.29
C LEU A 238 -7.79 2.41 -5.56
N PRO A 239 -8.69 2.32 -6.57
CA PRO A 239 -9.79 3.27 -6.72
C PRO A 239 -10.66 3.31 -5.46
N THR A 240 -10.86 4.49 -4.88
CA THR A 240 -11.69 4.66 -3.68
C THR A 240 -12.88 5.56 -3.98
N CYS A 241 -14.03 5.29 -3.37
CA CYS A 241 -15.13 6.25 -3.30
C CYS A 241 -15.51 6.47 -1.85
N ASN A 242 -15.78 7.71 -1.47
CA ASN A 242 -16.41 8.03 -0.19
C ASN A 242 -17.84 8.47 -0.47
N ILE A 243 -18.80 7.75 0.10
CA ILE A 243 -20.22 8.06 -0.01
C ILE A 243 -20.64 8.68 1.31
N GLN A 244 -21.16 9.90 1.26
CA GLN A 244 -21.87 10.53 2.36
C GLN A 244 -23.37 10.40 2.12
N ASN A 245 -24.04 9.61 2.95
CA ASN A 245 -25.49 9.41 2.89
C ASN A 245 -26.25 10.69 3.31
N VAL A 246 -27.53 10.78 2.95
CA VAL A 246 -28.42 11.89 3.36
C VAL A 246 -28.50 12.04 4.88
N ASP A 247 -28.42 10.93 5.63
CA ASP A 247 -28.41 10.93 7.09
C ASP A 247 -27.07 11.38 7.71
N GLY A 248 -26.09 11.75 6.88
CA GLY A 248 -24.77 12.21 7.28
C GLY A 248 -23.75 11.10 7.54
N THR A 249 -24.17 9.83 7.54
CA THR A 249 -23.25 8.69 7.68
C THR A 249 -22.33 8.57 6.48
N ARG A 250 -21.14 8.00 6.66
CA ARG A 250 -20.11 7.92 5.62
C ARG A 250 -19.65 6.49 5.45
N VAL A 251 -19.48 6.08 4.20
CA VAL A 251 -18.87 4.79 3.85
C VAL A 251 -17.77 5.00 2.83
N SER A 252 -16.59 4.46 3.14
CA SER A 252 -15.49 4.35 2.19
C SER A 252 -15.54 2.98 1.54
N ILE A 253 -15.40 2.95 0.21
CA ILE A 253 -15.42 1.73 -0.60
C ILE A 253 -14.21 1.69 -1.51
N ILE A 254 -13.62 0.51 -1.68
CA ILE A 254 -12.55 0.25 -2.65
C ILE A 254 -13.14 -0.56 -3.79
N LEU A 255 -13.05 -0.03 -5.01
CA LEU A 255 -13.64 -0.67 -6.19
C LEU A 255 -12.84 -1.90 -6.63
N ASP A 256 -13.51 -2.90 -7.19
CA ASP A 256 -12.93 -4.20 -7.62
C ASP A 256 -11.80 -4.08 -8.66
N ARG A 257 -11.67 -2.92 -9.32
CA ARG A 257 -10.59 -2.66 -10.28
C ARG A 257 -9.30 -2.21 -9.58
N THR A 258 -8.84 -2.99 -8.62
CA THR A 258 -7.47 -2.85 -8.10
C THR A 258 -6.48 -3.16 -9.22
N ILE A 259 -5.66 -2.19 -9.61
CA ILE A 259 -4.62 -2.41 -10.62
C ILE A 259 -3.40 -2.93 -9.88
N LYS A 260 -3.15 -4.23 -10.01
CA LYS A 260 -1.98 -4.90 -9.45
C LYS A 260 -0.91 -4.98 -10.51
N ILE A 261 0.19 -4.28 -10.28
CA ILE A 261 1.32 -4.23 -11.19
C ILE A 261 2.42 -5.12 -10.60
N ARG A 262 2.90 -6.07 -11.41
CA ARG A 262 4.11 -6.87 -11.14
C ARG A 262 5.21 -6.42 -12.09
N HIS A 263 6.30 -5.92 -11.54
CA HIS A 263 7.48 -5.56 -12.32
C HIS A 263 8.45 -6.77 -12.34
N LEU A 264 8.47 -7.45 -13.48
CA LEU A 264 9.28 -8.64 -13.73
C LEU A 264 10.26 -8.32 -14.87
N GLY A 265 11.55 -8.50 -14.62
CA GLY A 265 12.60 -8.14 -15.60
C GLY A 265 13.02 -6.68 -15.51
N ASN A 266 13.72 -6.19 -16.54
CA ASN A 266 14.40 -4.88 -16.53
C ASN A 266 13.61 -3.74 -17.20
N SER A 267 12.40 -4.01 -17.71
CA SER A 267 11.63 -3.01 -18.46
C SER A 267 10.53 -2.40 -17.59
N ILE A 268 10.58 -1.07 -17.43
CA ILE A 268 9.61 -0.27 -16.70
C ILE A 268 8.36 0.04 -17.53
N GLU A 269 8.39 -0.13 -18.85
CA GLU A 269 7.29 0.23 -19.75
C GLU A 269 5.94 -0.44 -19.41
N PRO A 270 5.87 -1.75 -19.06
CA PRO A 270 4.62 -2.38 -18.68
C PRO A 270 4.02 -1.76 -17.41
N VAL A 271 4.88 -1.32 -16.48
CA VAL A 271 4.48 -0.61 -15.26
C VAL A 271 3.89 0.73 -15.62
N ILE A 272 4.61 1.54 -16.42
CA ILE A 272 4.15 2.86 -16.86
C ILE A 272 2.78 2.70 -17.53
N LYS A 273 2.65 1.80 -18.50
CA LYS A 273 1.39 1.53 -19.22
C LYS A 273 0.22 1.21 -18.27
N LYS A 274 0.49 0.47 -17.19
CA LYS A 274 -0.53 0.16 -16.17
C LYS A 274 -0.89 1.37 -15.31
N ILE A 275 0.08 2.19 -14.91
CA ILE A 275 -0.19 3.45 -14.19
C ILE A 275 -1.01 4.41 -15.09
N LEU A 276 -0.73 4.43 -16.39
CA LEU A 276 -1.50 5.20 -17.37
C LEU A 276 -2.97 4.78 -17.48
N GLU A 277 -3.38 3.61 -16.97
CA GLU A 277 -4.80 3.24 -16.88
C GLU A 277 -5.57 4.18 -15.94
N LEU A 278 -4.90 4.95 -15.07
CA LEU A 278 -5.52 6.01 -14.26
C LEU A 278 -6.17 7.12 -15.12
N LYS A 279 -5.85 7.25 -16.41
CA LYS A 279 -6.62 8.16 -17.28
C LYS A 279 -8.09 7.74 -17.44
N HIS A 280 -8.39 6.46 -17.24
CA HIS A 280 -9.74 5.92 -17.31
C HIS A 280 -10.52 6.04 -16.00
N LEU A 281 -9.96 6.68 -14.96
CA LEU A 281 -10.65 6.84 -13.67
C LEU A 281 -12.09 7.39 -13.79
N PRO A 282 -12.41 8.37 -14.65
CA PRO A 282 -13.79 8.84 -14.81
C PRO A 282 -14.80 7.72 -15.16
N GLU A 283 -14.43 6.80 -16.06
CA GLU A 283 -15.26 5.64 -16.43
C GLU A 283 -15.46 4.65 -15.26
N HIS A 284 -14.53 4.63 -14.30
CA HIS A 284 -14.68 3.83 -13.09
C HIS A 284 -15.67 4.47 -12.12
N VAL A 285 -15.66 5.80 -12.01
CA VAL A 285 -16.62 6.57 -11.19
C VAL A 285 -18.03 6.39 -11.73
N GLU A 286 -18.24 6.51 -13.04
CA GLU A 286 -19.56 6.35 -13.65
C GLU A 286 -20.15 4.97 -13.35
N ARG A 287 -19.38 3.90 -13.50
CA ARG A 287 -19.84 2.55 -13.13
C ARG A 287 -20.08 2.37 -11.63
N ALA A 288 -19.28 3.02 -10.79
CA ALA A 288 -19.52 3.01 -9.35
C ALA A 288 -20.87 3.64 -9.03
N ILE A 289 -21.19 4.78 -9.65
CA ILE A 289 -22.47 5.47 -9.53
C ILE A 289 -23.62 4.57 -10.03
N GLU A 290 -23.47 3.90 -11.18
CA GLU A 290 -24.49 2.99 -11.71
C GLU A 290 -24.80 1.84 -10.74
N VAL A 291 -23.77 1.18 -10.20
CA VAL A 291 -23.92 0.11 -9.21
C VAL A 291 -24.63 0.65 -7.97
N ILE A 292 -24.18 1.78 -7.42
CA ILE A 292 -24.78 2.42 -6.24
C ILE A 292 -26.26 2.74 -6.47
N ILE A 293 -26.62 3.30 -7.62
CA ILE A 293 -28.01 3.61 -7.97
C ILE A 293 -28.84 2.32 -8.07
N SER A 294 -28.30 1.26 -8.66
CA SER A 294 -29.02 -0.01 -8.83
C SER A 294 -29.38 -0.69 -7.51
N VAL A 295 -28.56 -0.50 -6.47
CA VAL A 295 -28.75 -1.13 -5.15
C VAL A 295 -29.31 -0.19 -4.09
N LYS A 296 -29.68 1.04 -4.45
CA LYS A 296 -30.06 2.08 -3.48
C LYS A 296 -31.27 1.74 -2.61
N ASN A 297 -32.17 0.93 -3.15
CA ASN A 297 -33.37 0.48 -2.44
C ASN A 297 -33.21 -0.91 -1.81
N GLU A 298 -32.05 -1.56 -1.98
CA GLU A 298 -31.78 -2.87 -1.40
C GLU A 298 -31.61 -2.75 0.11
N LYS A 299 -32.40 -3.53 0.84
CA LYS A 299 -32.38 -3.56 2.31
C LYS A 299 -31.50 -4.68 2.83
N ILE A 300 -30.89 -4.43 3.98
CA ILE A 300 -30.20 -5.48 4.73
C ILE A 300 -31.22 -6.53 5.21
N ASN A 301 -30.89 -7.82 5.01
CA ASN A 301 -31.69 -8.93 5.53
C ASN A 301 -30.85 -9.78 6.50
N PRO A 302 -31.47 -10.62 7.36
CA PRO A 302 -30.75 -11.36 8.40
C PRO A 302 -29.64 -12.27 7.85
N PHE A 303 -29.86 -12.90 6.69
CA PHE A 303 -28.87 -13.76 6.07
C PHE A 303 -27.64 -12.97 5.59
N LEU A 304 -27.87 -11.82 4.94
CA LEU A 304 -26.81 -10.93 4.50
C LEU A 304 -26.04 -10.33 5.68
N ALA A 305 -26.75 -9.90 6.73
CA ALA A 305 -26.13 -9.43 7.97
C ALA A 305 -25.25 -10.52 8.60
N TYR A 306 -25.69 -11.78 8.63
CA TYR A 306 -24.85 -12.87 9.12
C TYR A 306 -23.60 -13.08 8.25
N LYS A 307 -23.72 -13.03 6.93
CA LYS A 307 -22.58 -13.18 6.01
C LYS A 307 -21.55 -12.07 6.17
N ILE A 308 -22.00 -10.82 6.30
CA ILE A 308 -21.13 -9.66 6.55
C ILE A 308 -20.42 -9.82 7.91
N GLN A 309 -21.14 -10.27 8.94
CA GLN A 309 -20.56 -10.52 10.26
C GLN A 309 -19.40 -11.53 10.20
N GLN A 310 -19.60 -12.68 9.54
CA GLN A 310 -18.54 -13.68 9.39
C GLN A 310 -17.33 -13.11 8.65
N SER A 311 -17.57 -12.37 7.56
CA SER A 311 -16.50 -11.76 6.77
C SER A 311 -15.71 -10.73 7.58
N LEU A 312 -16.37 -9.92 8.41
CA LEU A 312 -15.71 -8.98 9.32
C LEU A 312 -14.87 -9.72 10.37
N ILE A 313 -15.41 -10.79 10.97
CA ILE A 313 -14.68 -11.64 11.93
C ILE A 313 -13.41 -12.24 11.30
N ASP A 314 -13.49 -12.69 10.05
CA ASP A 314 -12.35 -13.25 9.33
C ASP A 314 -11.26 -12.20 9.08
N ILE A 315 -11.66 -10.95 8.81
CA ILE A 315 -10.72 -9.85 8.55
C ILE A 315 -10.06 -9.34 9.85
N ILE A 316 -10.84 -8.98 10.86
CA ILE A 316 -10.31 -8.31 12.07
C ILE A 316 -9.98 -9.28 13.21
N GLY A 317 -10.55 -10.48 13.18
CA GLY A 317 -10.42 -11.52 14.20
C GLY A 317 -11.53 -11.47 15.26
N LYS A 318 -11.90 -12.64 15.79
CA LYS A 318 -12.98 -12.81 16.79
C LYS A 318 -12.86 -11.89 18.00
N LYS A 319 -11.64 -11.77 18.55
CA LYS A 319 -11.37 -10.95 19.75
C LYS A 319 -11.55 -9.45 19.49
N ALA A 320 -11.17 -8.97 18.31
CA ALA A 320 -11.38 -7.57 17.95
C ALA A 320 -12.88 -7.33 17.69
N PHE A 321 -13.50 -8.23 16.93
CA PHE A 321 -14.93 -8.14 16.62
C PHE A 321 -15.84 -8.20 17.86
N SER A 322 -15.48 -8.96 18.90
CA SER A 322 -16.27 -9.02 20.13
C SER A 322 -16.38 -7.67 20.85
N THR A 323 -15.46 -6.74 20.63
CA THR A 323 -15.58 -5.37 21.16
C THR A 323 -16.57 -4.49 20.39
N TYR A 324 -16.97 -4.94 19.19
CA TYR A 324 -17.83 -4.23 18.26
C TYR A 324 -19.21 -4.89 18.09
N ILE A 325 -19.43 -6.05 18.72
CA ILE A 325 -20.61 -6.89 18.52
C ILE A 325 -21.93 -6.17 18.86
N ASP A 326 -21.94 -5.35 19.92
CA ASP A 326 -23.17 -4.68 20.37
C ASP A 326 -23.62 -3.65 19.34
N LYS A 327 -22.69 -2.82 18.85
CA LYS A 327 -22.95 -1.86 17.78
C LYS A 327 -23.38 -2.56 16.50
N TYR A 328 -22.70 -3.64 16.12
CA TYR A 328 -23.09 -4.43 14.94
C TYR A 328 -24.51 -4.96 15.07
N THR A 329 -24.85 -5.54 16.23
CA THR A 329 -26.17 -6.12 16.50
C THR A 329 -27.26 -5.04 16.44
N GLN A 330 -27.03 -3.89 17.07
CA GLN A 330 -27.92 -2.74 17.01
C GLN A 330 -28.22 -2.33 15.56
N VAL A 331 -27.18 -2.09 14.76
CA VAL A 331 -27.33 -1.65 13.35
C VAL A 331 -27.98 -2.73 12.49
N SER A 332 -27.65 -4.01 12.70
CA SER A 332 -28.20 -5.13 11.92
C SER A 332 -29.64 -5.51 12.27
N SER A 333 -30.10 -5.16 13.47
CA SER A 333 -31.47 -5.42 13.92
C SER A 333 -32.51 -4.48 13.29
N GLU A 334 -32.04 -3.38 12.71
CA GLU A 334 -32.87 -2.33 12.15
C GLU A 334 -33.11 -2.56 10.65
N ASN A 335 -34.18 -3.32 10.36
CA ASN A 335 -34.56 -3.76 9.01
C ASN A 335 -35.03 -2.63 8.07
N THR A 336 -34.93 -1.38 8.49
CA THR A 336 -35.32 -0.20 7.70
C THR A 336 -34.17 0.34 6.87
N TYR A 337 -32.92 0.07 7.26
CA TYR A 337 -31.74 0.60 6.57
C TYR A 337 -31.56 0.01 5.17
N SER A 338 -31.23 0.89 4.24
CA SER A 338 -30.60 0.50 2.98
C SER A 338 -29.22 -0.10 3.24
N LEU A 339 -28.70 -0.83 2.27
CA LEU A 339 -27.37 -1.44 2.35
C LEU A 339 -26.25 -0.39 2.53
N LEU A 340 -26.40 0.80 1.96
CA LEU A 340 -25.44 1.90 2.06
C LEU A 340 -25.47 2.59 3.44
N GLU A 341 -26.66 2.79 4.01
CA GLU A 341 -26.81 3.29 5.39
C GLU A 341 -26.27 2.27 6.40
N PHE A 342 -26.52 0.98 6.17
CA PHE A 342 -25.96 -0.10 6.97
C PHE A 342 -24.42 -0.02 7.01
N PHE A 343 -23.75 0.05 5.86
CA PHE A 343 -22.29 0.21 5.83
C PHE A 343 -21.82 1.54 6.39
N GLY A 344 -22.55 2.63 6.11
CA GLY A 344 -22.26 3.96 6.63
C GLY A 344 -22.29 4.02 8.16
N ARG A 345 -23.10 3.18 8.82
CA ARG A 345 -23.16 3.07 10.28
C ARG A 345 -22.09 2.15 10.87
N LEU A 346 -21.44 1.33 10.02
CA LEU A 346 -20.35 0.44 10.39
C LEU A 346 -18.95 1.05 10.28
N HIS A 347 -18.83 2.33 9.90
CA HIS A 347 -17.54 3.00 9.64
C HIS A 347 -16.57 3.12 10.84
N GLU A 348 -16.99 2.76 12.07
CA GLU A 348 -16.15 2.84 13.28
C GLU A 348 -15.68 1.46 13.77
N ILE A 349 -15.59 0.46 12.88
CA ILE A 349 -15.02 -0.83 13.27
C ILE A 349 -13.57 -0.60 13.74
N PRO A 350 -13.18 -1.07 14.94
CA PRO A 350 -11.82 -0.90 15.43
C PRO A 350 -10.88 -1.78 14.60
N VAL A 351 -10.16 -1.16 13.67
CA VAL A 351 -9.20 -1.85 12.81
C VAL A 351 -7.78 -1.58 13.30
N GLN A 352 -7.04 -2.66 13.56
CA GLN A 352 -5.68 -2.60 14.13
C GLN A 352 -4.62 -2.10 13.13
N ASN A 353 -4.83 -2.24 11.82
CA ASN A 353 -3.94 -1.74 10.79
C ASN A 353 -4.70 -1.35 9.50
N GLU A 354 -4.07 -0.52 8.67
CA GLU A 354 -4.69 -0.02 7.45
C GLU A 354 -4.97 -1.10 6.39
N ASP A 355 -4.22 -2.21 6.39
CA ASP A 355 -4.44 -3.31 5.43
C ASP A 355 -5.78 -4.01 5.69
N LYS A 356 -6.12 -4.24 6.96
CA LYS A 356 -7.45 -4.76 7.32
C LYS A 356 -8.56 -3.77 6.97
N GLN A 357 -8.30 -2.47 7.03
CA GLN A 357 -9.27 -1.45 6.64
C GLN A 357 -9.57 -1.54 5.14
N ILE A 358 -8.52 -1.68 4.31
CA ILE A 358 -8.65 -1.91 2.86
C ILE A 358 -9.52 -3.16 2.56
N LEU A 359 -9.33 -4.24 3.31
CA LEU A 359 -10.14 -5.46 3.15
C LEU A 359 -11.62 -5.23 3.49
N ILE A 360 -11.93 -4.44 4.52
CA ILE A 360 -13.31 -4.09 4.89
C ILE A 360 -13.95 -3.22 3.80
N GLU A 361 -13.26 -2.19 3.31
CA GLU A 361 -13.76 -1.30 2.26
C GLU A 361 -13.98 -2.05 0.93
N SER A 362 -13.14 -3.05 0.65
CA SER A 362 -13.30 -3.97 -0.50
C SER A 362 -14.48 -4.92 -0.31
N LEU A 363 -14.71 -5.42 0.92
CA LEU A 363 -15.86 -6.27 1.24
C LEU A 363 -17.18 -5.54 0.98
N TYR A 364 -17.29 -4.27 1.39
CA TYR A 364 -18.47 -3.44 1.16
C TYR A 364 -18.77 -3.32 -0.33
N TRP A 365 -17.76 -2.98 -1.14
CA TRP A 365 -17.93 -2.90 -2.59
C TRP A 365 -18.32 -4.25 -3.22
N SER A 366 -17.65 -5.35 -2.86
CA SER A 366 -17.98 -6.68 -3.37
C SER A 366 -19.44 -7.07 -3.10
N THR A 367 -19.95 -6.62 -1.95
CA THR A 367 -21.33 -6.85 -1.53
C THR A 367 -22.26 -6.05 -2.43
N LEU A 368 -22.05 -4.74 -2.60
CA LEU A 368 -22.83 -3.89 -3.51
C LEU A 368 -22.85 -4.46 -4.95
N ASN A 369 -21.68 -4.79 -5.49
CA ASN A 369 -21.56 -5.29 -6.86
C ASN A 369 -22.31 -6.62 -7.07
N SER A 370 -22.34 -7.50 -6.06
CA SER A 370 -23.07 -8.77 -6.14
C SER A 370 -24.59 -8.61 -6.29
N PHE A 371 -25.16 -7.49 -5.85
CA PHE A 371 -26.58 -7.17 -6.00
C PHE A 371 -26.89 -6.47 -7.32
N SER A 372 -25.95 -5.67 -7.85
CA SER A 372 -26.12 -5.00 -9.16
C SER A 372 -26.09 -5.93 -10.37
N LYS A 373 -25.58 -7.16 -10.21
CA LYS A 373 -25.49 -8.19 -11.27
C LYS A 373 -26.71 -9.11 -11.34
N LYS A 374 -27.77 -8.79 -10.60
CA LYS A 374 -29.10 -9.41 -10.75
C LYS A 374 -29.92 -8.58 -11.70
#